data_AF-A0A257EHS6-F1
#
_entry.id   AF-A0A257EHS6-F1
#
_cell.length_a   1.000
_cell.length_b   1.000
_cell.length_c   1.000
_cell.angle_alpha   90.00
_cell.angle_beta   90.00
_cell.angle_gamma   90.00
#
_symmetry.space_group_name_H-M   'P 1'
#
loop_
_entity.id
_entity.type
_entity.pdbx_description
1 polymer ?
#
loop_
_entity_poly.entity_id
_entity_poly.type
_entity_poly.pdbx_seq_one_letter_code
_entity_poly.pdbx_strand_id
1 'polypeptide(L)'
;MPKAAKPDPADTDAVNLPANYEAALSELELLVGQLESGQMPLDQLLTGYQRGAVLLAYCRDKLKAVEDQIQVLDGGQLKPWSGA
;
A
#
# COMPACT_ATOMS: atom_id res chain seq x y z
N MET A 1 13.83 -25.50 -29.98
CA MET A 1 13.95 -24.14 -29.42
C MET A 1 12.64 -23.40 -29.69
N PRO A 2 11.75 -23.17 -28.71
CA PRO A 2 10.59 -22.33 -28.91
C PRO A 2 10.89 -20.89 -28.45
N LYS A 3 11.00 -20.02 -29.46
CA LYS A 3 10.55 -18.63 -29.55
C LYS A 3 10.27 -17.90 -28.23
N ALA A 4 11.16 -16.97 -27.88
CA ALA A 4 10.93 -15.95 -26.86
C ALA A 4 9.64 -15.17 -27.17
N ALA A 5 8.66 -15.28 -26.28
CA ALA A 5 7.52 -14.39 -26.22
C ALA A 5 8.01 -13.04 -25.67
N LYS A 6 7.84 -11.97 -26.46
CA LYS A 6 8.04 -10.60 -25.99
C LYS A 6 6.88 -10.27 -25.03
N PRO A 7 7.13 -9.62 -23.89
CA PRO A 7 6.05 -9.13 -23.05
C PRO A 7 5.33 -7.99 -23.81
N ASP A 8 4.00 -8.05 -23.81
CA ASP A 8 3.12 -7.04 -24.41
C ASP A 8 3.21 -5.71 -23.62
N PRO A 9 3.13 -4.53 -24.29
CA PRO A 9 3.21 -3.22 -23.64
C PRO A 9 1.94 -2.79 -22.87
N ALA A 10 1.00 -3.70 -22.65
CA ALA A 10 -0.28 -3.44 -21.98
C ALA A 10 -0.22 -3.50 -20.44
N ASP A 11 0.92 -3.85 -19.86
CA ASP A 11 1.13 -3.92 -18.39
C ASP A 11 1.70 -2.62 -17.78
N THR A 12 1.69 -1.51 -18.53
CA THR A 12 2.30 -0.25 -18.07
C THR A 12 1.35 0.63 -17.25
N ASP A 13 0.06 0.26 -17.16
CA ASP A 13 -0.98 0.94 -16.37
C ASP A 13 -1.45 0.11 -15.16
N ALA A 14 -0.71 -0.93 -14.79
CA ALA A 14 -0.82 -1.53 -13.47
C ALA A 14 -0.25 -0.52 -12.46
N VAL A 15 -1.16 0.31 -11.91
CA VAL A 15 -0.98 1.18 -10.76
C VAL A 15 0.14 0.64 -9.88
N ASN A 16 1.23 1.42 -9.75
CA ASN A 16 2.51 1.04 -9.15
C ASN A 16 2.36 0.73 -7.65
N LEU A 17 1.69 -0.37 -7.33
CA LEU A 17 1.32 -0.79 -5.99
C LEU A 17 2.55 -1.40 -5.30
N PRO A 18 2.71 -1.18 -3.99
CA PRO A 18 3.80 -1.77 -3.23
C PRO A 18 3.76 -3.30 -3.25
N ALA A 19 4.92 -3.93 -3.20
CA ALA A 19 5.04 -5.39 -3.22
C ALA A 19 4.42 -6.07 -1.98
N ASN A 20 4.50 -5.42 -0.82
CA ASN A 20 3.97 -5.91 0.46
C ASN A 20 3.63 -4.74 1.40
N TYR A 21 3.08 -5.06 2.58
CA TYR A 21 2.63 -4.07 3.56
C TYR A 21 3.81 -3.24 4.08
N GLU A 22 4.93 -3.88 4.37
CA GLU A 22 6.13 -3.27 4.94
C GLU A 22 6.76 -2.27 3.97
N ALA A 23 6.78 -2.60 2.68
CA ALA A 23 7.23 -1.70 1.62
C ALA A 23 6.30 -0.48 1.49
N ALA A 24 4.99 -0.70 1.56
CA ALA A 24 4.00 0.39 1.50
C ALA A 24 4.14 1.35 2.69
N LEU A 25 4.30 0.79 3.89
CA LEU A 25 4.48 1.55 5.12
C LEU A 25 5.78 2.35 5.10
N SER A 26 6.89 1.72 4.73
CA SER A 26 8.20 2.39 4.66
C SER A 26 8.19 3.54 3.65
N GLU A 27 7.55 3.35 2.48
CA GLU A 27 7.41 4.42 1.50
C GLU A 27 6.54 5.57 2.02
N LEU A 28 5.45 5.25 2.71
CA LEU A 28 4.55 6.24 3.30
C LEU A 28 5.26 7.08 4.38
N GLU A 29 6.04 6.45 5.26
CA GLU A 29 6.82 7.12 6.30
C GLU A 29 7.84 8.09 5.69
N LEU A 30 8.56 7.67 4.65
CA LEU A 30 9.51 8.53 3.94
C LEU A 30 8.81 9.74 3.31
N LEU A 31 7.66 9.50 2.68
CA LEU A 31 6.89 10.54 2.00
C LEU A 31 6.32 11.55 3.00
N VAL A 32 5.76 11.08 4.12
CA VAL A 32 5.28 11.95 5.21
C VAL A 32 6.44 12.76 5.78
N GLY A 33 7.60 12.15 6.04
CA GLY A 33 8.77 12.87 6.54
C GLY A 33 9.24 14.00 5.61
N GLN A 34 9.15 13.82 4.28
CA GLN A 34 9.48 14.86 3.31
C GLN A 34 8.44 15.99 3.26
N LEU A 35 7.15 15.66 3.46
CA LEU A 35 6.07 16.65 3.54
C LEU A 35 6.21 17.50 4.80
N GLU A 36 6.46 16.86 5.95
CA GLU A 36 6.61 17.52 7.24
C GLU A 36 7.89 18.36 7.33
N SER A 37 8.97 17.94 6.67
CA SER A 37 10.20 18.73 6.62
C SER A 37 10.08 19.99 5.74
N GLY A 38 9.02 20.09 4.93
CA GLY A 38 8.83 21.18 3.98
C GLY A 38 9.86 21.20 2.84
N GLN A 39 10.59 20.11 2.64
CA GLN A 39 11.62 19.99 1.59
C GLN A 39 11.02 19.68 0.21
N MET A 40 9.74 19.29 0.15
CA MET A 40 9.07 18.96 -1.09
C MET A 40 8.67 20.21 -1.88
N PRO A 41 9.09 20.34 -3.15
CA PRO A 41 8.66 21.42 -4.04
C PRO A 41 7.13 21.44 -4.26
N LEU A 42 6.57 22.63 -4.48
CA LEU A 42 5.12 22.84 -4.66
C LEU A 42 4.53 21.99 -5.79
N ASP A 43 5.24 21.85 -6.91
CA ASP A 43 4.86 21.03 -8.06
C ASP A 43 4.81 19.53 -7.75
N GLN A 44 5.55 19.09 -6.71
CA GLN A 44 5.57 17.70 -6.25
C GLN A 44 4.60 17.44 -5.10
N LEU A 45 4.13 18.46 -4.38
CA LEU A 45 3.23 18.30 -3.23
C LEU A 45 1.96 17.53 -3.58
N LEU A 46 1.34 17.86 -4.72
CA LEU A 46 0.11 17.19 -5.14
C LEU A 46 0.37 15.70 -5.45
N THR A 47 1.45 15.41 -6.16
CA THR A 47 1.87 14.05 -6.49
C THR A 47 2.21 13.25 -5.22
N GLY A 48 2.92 13.87 -4.29
CA GLY A 48 3.25 13.27 -2.99
C GLY A 48 1.99 12.93 -2.21
N TYR A 49 1.04 13.87 -2.12
CA TYR A 49 -0.24 13.63 -1.45
C TYR A 49 -1.04 12.48 -2.10
N GLN A 50 -1.14 12.46 -3.43
CA GLN A 50 -1.82 11.39 -4.15
C GLN A 50 -1.17 10.03 -3.90
N ARG A 51 0.16 9.97 -3.92
CA ARG A 51 0.91 8.75 -3.62
C ARG A 51 0.66 8.29 -2.19
N GLY A 52 0.73 9.20 -1.21
CA GLY A 52 0.41 8.91 0.18
C GLY A 52 -0.99 8.35 0.37
N ALA A 53 -2.00 8.89 -0.33
CA ALA A 53 -3.36 8.37 -0.30
C ALA A 53 -3.47 6.94 -0.83
N VAL A 54 -2.77 6.62 -1.92
CA VAL A 54 -2.71 5.25 -2.48
C VAL A 54 -2.05 4.27 -1.50
N LEU A 55 -0.91 4.66 -0.92
CA LEU A 55 -0.18 3.82 0.05
C LEU A 55 -1.03 3.56 1.31
N LEU A 56 -1.70 4.59 1.82
CA LEU A 56 -2.56 4.47 2.99
C LEU A 56 -3.79 3.59 2.73
N ALA A 57 -4.41 3.71 1.56
CA ALA A 57 -5.49 2.82 1.15
C ALA A 57 -5.01 1.36 1.08
N TYR A 58 -3.87 1.11 0.44
CA TYR A 58 -3.29 -0.22 0.36
C TYR A 58 -3.02 -0.84 1.74
N CYS A 59 -2.39 -0.09 2.65
CA CYS A 59 -2.12 -0.55 4.01
C CYS A 59 -3.41 -0.93 4.74
N ARG A 60 -4.43 -0.07 4.66
CA ARG A 60 -5.73 -0.33 5.30
C ARG A 60 -6.40 -1.58 4.74
N ASP A 61 -6.39 -1.74 3.42
CA ASP A 61 -7.02 -2.88 2.77
C ASP A 61 -6.32 -4.20 3.13
N LYS A 62 -4.99 -4.19 3.28
CA LYS A 62 -4.25 -5.36 3.77
C LYS A 62 -4.60 -5.72 5.21
N LEU A 63 -4.66 -4.74 6.10
CA LEU A 63 -5.06 -4.97 7.50
C LEU A 63 -6.49 -5.51 7.58
N LYS A 64 -7.41 -4.93 6.82
CA LYS A 64 -8.79 -5.40 6.74
C LYS A 64 -8.87 -6.85 6.25
N ALA A 65 -8.12 -7.20 5.20
CA ALA A 65 -8.11 -8.56 4.70
C ALA A 65 -7.60 -9.58 5.73
N VAL A 66 -6.66 -9.19 6.58
CA VAL A 66 -6.18 -10.03 7.70
C VAL A 66 -7.24 -10.14 8.80
N GLU A 67 -7.87 -9.04 9.18
CA GLU A 67 -8.96 -9.02 10.15
C GLU A 67 -10.13 -9.91 9.71
N ASP A 68 -10.56 -9.80 8.45
CA ASP A 68 -11.64 -10.60 7.88
C ASP A 68 -11.27 -12.11 7.88
N GLN A 69 -9.99 -12.46 7.63
CA GLN A 69 -9.52 -13.85 7.71
C GLN A 69 -9.53 -14.39 9.14
N ILE A 70 -9.10 -13.59 10.12
CA ILE A 70 -9.15 -13.95 11.54
C ILE A 70 -10.61 -14.17 11.96
N GLN A 71 -11.52 -13.29 11.55
CA GLN A 71 -12.94 -13.43 11.86
C GLN A 71 -13.54 -14.75 11.37
N VAL A 72 -13.15 -15.20 10.17
CA VAL A 72 -13.59 -16.51 9.64
C VAL A 72 -13.04 -17.66 10.47
N LEU A 73 -11.79 -17.59 10.91
CA LEU A 73 -11.15 -18.62 11.74
C LEU A 73 -11.77 -18.72 13.13
N ASP A 74 -12.13 -17.58 13.73
CA ASP A 74 -12.77 -17.50 15.06
C ASP A 74 -14.29 -17.78 15.01
N GLY A 75 -14.80 -18.32 13.90
CA GLY A 75 -16.23 -18.66 13.74
C GLY A 75 -17.16 -17.45 13.78
N GLY A 76 -16.67 -16.27 13.36
CA GLY A 76 -17.41 -15.01 13.38
C GLY A 76 -17.32 -14.23 14.69
N GLN A 77 -16.59 -14.73 15.69
CA GLN A 77 -16.39 -14.02 16.97
C GLN A 77 -15.07 -13.24 16.99
N LEU A 78 -15.09 -11.98 16.56
CA LEU A 78 -13.98 -11.06 16.85
C LEU A 78 -14.05 -10.67 18.32
N LYS A 79 -13.23 -11.31 19.16
CA LYS A 79 -13.04 -10.85 20.53
C LYS A 79 -12.19 -9.58 20.43
N PRO A 80 -12.65 -8.42 20.95
CA PRO A 80 -11.82 -7.22 20.95
C PRO A 80 -10.52 -7.54 21.67
N TRP A 81 -9.38 -7.34 21.00
CA TRP A 81 -8.07 -7.51 21.60
C TRP A 81 -7.93 -6.45 22.69
N SER A 82 -8.22 -6.83 23.93
CA SER A 82 -7.96 -6.03 25.12
C SER A 82 -6.48 -6.20 25.46
N GLY A 83 -5.62 -5.48 24.74
CA GLY A 83 -4.21 -5.38 25.09
C GLY A 83 -4.09 -4.86 26.54
N ALA A 84 -3.50 -5.67 27.41
CA ALA A 84 -3.04 -5.31 28.75
C ALA A 84 -1.52 -5.27 28.74
#